data_AF-R9QME4-F1
#
_entry.id   AF-R9QME4-F1
#
_cell.length_a   1.000
_cell.length_b   1.000
_cell.length_c   1.000
_cell.angle_alpha   90.00
_cell.angle_beta   90.00
_cell.angle_gamma   90.00
#
_symmetry.space_group_name_H-M   'P 1'
#
loop_
_entity.id
_entity.type
_entity.pdbx_description
1 polymer ?
#
loop_
_entity_poly.entity_id
_entity_poly.type
_entity_poly.pdbx_seq_one_letter_code
_entity_poly.pdbx_strand_id
1 'polypeptide(L)' 'VGWMQENCVGQVGSIPRMGLHSLCMQDGPLGIRFAIMFN' A
#
# COMPACT_ATOMS: atom_id res chain seq x y z
N VAL A 1 -6.03 -0.60 10.06
CA VAL A 1 -6.41 0.16 8.84
C VAL A 1 -7.73 -0.35 8.30
N GLY A 2 -8.51 0.52 7.66
CA GLY A 2 -9.76 0.17 6.98
C GLY A 2 -9.64 0.31 5.46
N TRP A 3 -10.73 0.01 4.76
CA TRP A 3 -10.82 0.13 3.30
C TRP A 3 -10.58 1.57 2.84
N MET A 4 -9.74 1.75 1.81
CA MET A 4 -9.44 3.06 1.18
C MET A 4 -8.91 4.15 2.13
N GLN A 5 -8.35 3.80 3.29
CA GLN A 5 -7.79 4.80 4.20
C GLN A 5 -6.38 5.28 3.81
N GLU A 6 -5.68 4.52 2.97
CA GLU A 6 -4.33 4.86 2.51
C GLU A 6 -4.15 4.60 1.01
N ASN A 7 -2.93 4.74 0.51
CA ASN A 7 -2.61 4.77 -0.93
C ASN A 7 -2.72 3.40 -1.63
N CYS A 8 -2.75 2.31 -0.88
CA CYS A 8 -2.78 0.96 -1.42
C CYS A 8 -4.13 0.28 -1.20
N VAL A 9 -4.42 -0.74 -2.01
CA VAL A 9 -5.66 -1.54 -1.92
C VAL A 9 -5.83 -2.13 -0.51
N GLY A 10 -4.71 -2.56 0.09
CA GLY A 10 -4.63 -2.81 1.52
C GLY A 10 -3.29 -2.32 2.07
N GLN A 11 -3.27 -1.81 3.29
CA GLN A 11 -2.02 -1.33 3.91
C GLN A 11 -2.03 -1.55 5.40
N VAL A 12 -1.13 -2.36 5.96
CA VAL A 12 -1.06 -2.51 7.42
C VAL A 12 -0.37 -1.31 8.08
N GLY A 13 -0.66 -1.07 9.36
CA GLY A 13 -0.03 0.02 10.12
C GLY A 13 1.47 -0.17 10.31
N SER A 14 2.19 0.94 10.50
CA SER A 14 3.62 0.93 10.83
C SER A 14 3.86 0.64 12.32
N ILE A 15 5.06 0.15 12.65
CA ILE A 15 5.53 -0.04 14.03
C ILE A 15 6.86 0.73 14.18
N PRO A 16 6.81 2.06 14.41
CA PRO A 16 8.00 2.92 14.36
C PRO A 16 9.02 2.60 15.46
N ARG A 17 8.57 2.10 16.63
CA ARG A 17 9.48 1.69 17.72
C ARG A 17 10.39 0.52 17.32
N MET A 18 9.99 -0.30 16.35
CA MET A 18 10.77 -1.42 15.83
C MET A 18 11.35 -1.13 14.44
N GLY A 19 11.20 0.10 13.92
CA GLY A 19 11.65 0.48 12.58
C GLY A 19 10.89 -0.20 11.44
N LEU A 20 9.71 -0.77 11.71
CA LEU A 20 8.91 -1.44 10.68
C LEU A 20 7.98 -0.43 10.01
N HIS A 21 8.17 -0.28 8.70
CA HIS A 21 7.34 0.57 7.84
C HIS A 21 5.98 -0.10 7.57
N SER A 22 5.00 0.68 7.13
CA SER A 22 3.72 0.13 6.69
C SER A 22 3.91 -0.75 5.46
N LEU A 23 3.33 -1.95 5.46
CA LEU A 23 3.34 -2.84 4.30
C LEU A 23 2.15 -2.51 3.40
N CYS A 24 2.45 -2.10 2.18
CA CYS A 24 1.49 -1.86 1.10
C CYS A 24 1.23 -3.15 0.31
N MET A 25 -0.03 -3.52 0.18
CA MET A 25 -0.51 -4.62 -0.66
C MET A 25 -1.30 -4.04 -1.82
N GLN A 26 -0.74 -4.20 -3.03
CA GLN A 26 -1.33 -3.75 -4.27
C GLN A 26 -1.71 -4.95 -5.14
N ASP A 27 -2.85 -4.83 -5.81
CA ASP A 27 -3.31 -5.84 -6.77
C ASP A 27 -2.47 -5.80 -8.05
N GLY A 28 -2.28 -6.99 -8.64
CA GLY A 28 -1.16 -7.22 -9.55
C GLY A 28 -1.26 -8.30 -10.62
N PRO A 29 -2.33 -9.10 -10.83
CA PRO A 29 -2.22 -10.34 -11.62
C PRO A 29 -1.74 -10.11 -13.06
N LEU A 30 -1.94 -8.91 -13.62
CA LEU A 30 -1.44 -8.52 -14.95
C LEU A 30 -0.83 -7.09 -14.95
N GLY A 31 -0.52 -6.53 -13.78
CA GLY A 31 -0.05 -5.15 -13.64
C GLY A 31 -0.50 -4.49 -12.35
N ILE A 32 0.23 -3.45 -11.92
CA ILE A 32 -0.06 -2.69 -10.71
C ILE A 32 -1.29 -1.84 -10.96
N ARG A 33 -2.42 -2.14 -10.31
CA ARG A 33 -3.62 -1.33 -10.55
C ARG A 33 -3.49 0.03 -9.88
N PHE A 34 -4.17 1.02 -10.45
CA PHE A 34 -4.14 2.41 -10.01
C PHE A 34 -2.76 3.08 -10.01
N ALA A 35 -1.73 2.41 -10.54
CA ALA A 35 -0.45 3.04 -10.80
C ALA A 35 -0.62 4.07 -11.92
N ILE A 36 -0.68 5.34 -11.55
CA ILE A 36 -0.48 6.41 -12.52
C ILE A 36 1.00 6.45 -12.87
N MET A 37 1.33 6.18 -14.13
CA MET A 37 2.65 6.47 -14.66
C MET A 37 2.74 8.00 -14.80
N PHE A 38 3.31 8.67 -13.81
CA PHE A 38 3.83 10.01 -14.04
C PHE A 38 4.87 9.91 -15.16
N ASN A 39 4.65 10.65 -16.25
CA ASN A 39 5.77 11.25 -16.95
C ASN A 39 6.26 12.45 -16.12
#